data_AF-X1B1Z8-F1
#
_entry.id   AF-X1B1Z8-F1
#
_cell.length_a   1.000
_cell.length_b   1.000
_cell.length_c   1.000
_cell.angle_alpha   90.00
_cell.angle_beta   90.00
_cell.angle_gamma   90.00
#
_symmetry.space_group_name_H-M   'P 1'
#
loop_
_entity.id
_entity.type
_entity.pdbx_description
1 polymer ?
#
loop_
_entity_poly.entity_id
_entity_poly.type
_entity_poly.pdbx_seq_one_letter_code
_entity_poly.pdbx_strand_id
1 'polypeptide(L)'
;EDAKYVIDSIHVGGLDAFKLDVEIPYKYGVSQAVGDTIGPGGVFRFLRATSALKSILQDMQEIGFNANNNGVKPLLLNYANPMAMNTWYCNSIVPDSTVGLCHGVQGTAMILRNWAGVKPEEFSFLCAGINHMAWFLEVWYKNAEDPSSIWKDAYPLIKKNLNENPKLGENDKVRLDLMKAAGGYFMTEETRHTSEYVPYYRKLPDFLEKFQGSSTGMIEQAADYLTQVKMQGRFERSIQRALKKQKLPYKKVATGEYAPFIINAMETNEPFGFNGNVINKEGSLITNLPKGCCVEVPIFADNHGLHPQGGIVLP
;
A
#
# COMPACT_ATOMS: atom_id res chain seq x y z
N GLU A 1 21.16 -12.65 12.41
CA GLU A 1 21.04 -13.77 13.37
C GLU A 1 20.08 -13.34 14.48
N ASP A 2 19.22 -14.22 14.96
CA ASP A 2 18.24 -14.01 16.06
C ASP A 2 17.21 -12.87 15.87
N ALA A 3 16.97 -12.44 14.63
CA ALA A 3 16.01 -11.38 14.34
C ALA A 3 14.55 -11.87 14.54
N LYS A 4 13.77 -11.19 15.37
CA LYS A 4 12.31 -11.41 15.49
C LYS A 4 11.51 -10.83 14.32
N TYR A 5 12.03 -9.73 13.74
CA TYR A 5 11.39 -8.99 12.66
C TYR A 5 12.41 -8.73 11.56
N VAL A 6 12.01 -8.94 10.32
CA VAL A 6 12.80 -8.65 9.13
C VAL A 6 12.01 -7.67 8.28
N ILE A 7 12.62 -6.54 7.94
CA ILE A 7 11.98 -5.53 7.07
C ILE A 7 12.56 -5.70 5.67
N ASP A 8 11.71 -6.03 4.70
CA ASP A 8 12.09 -6.09 3.30
C ASP A 8 11.68 -4.81 2.58
N SER A 9 12.66 -4.09 2.02
CA SER A 9 12.46 -2.93 1.16
C SER A 9 13.42 -2.98 -0.04
N ILE A 10 13.65 -4.19 -0.59
CA ILE A 10 14.55 -4.37 -1.72
C ILE A 10 13.95 -3.84 -3.03
N HIS A 11 14.82 -3.41 -3.92
CA HIS A 11 14.50 -3.09 -5.31
C HIS A 11 15.43 -3.89 -6.22
N VAL A 12 15.05 -5.14 -6.52
CA VAL A 12 15.91 -6.08 -7.26
C VAL A 12 16.17 -5.57 -8.68
N GLY A 13 17.44 -5.32 -8.97
CA GLY A 13 17.92 -4.75 -10.23
C GLY A 13 17.86 -3.21 -10.31
N GLY A 14 17.33 -2.55 -9.28
CA GLY A 14 17.28 -1.09 -9.19
C GLY A 14 16.62 -0.41 -10.40
N LEU A 15 17.02 0.82 -10.67
CA LEU A 15 16.47 1.62 -11.76
C LEU A 15 16.82 1.09 -13.14
N ASP A 16 17.94 0.38 -13.29
CA ASP A 16 18.35 -0.19 -14.58
C ASP A 16 17.39 -1.29 -15.03
N ALA A 17 16.99 -2.18 -14.12
CA ALA A 17 15.97 -3.17 -14.42
C ALA A 17 14.58 -2.53 -14.55
N PHE A 18 14.25 -1.56 -13.69
CA PHE A 18 12.95 -0.89 -13.74
C PHE A 18 12.72 -0.16 -15.08
N LYS A 19 13.78 0.42 -15.66
CA LYS A 19 13.72 1.01 -17.01
C LYS A 19 13.21 0.00 -18.04
N LEU A 20 13.70 -1.24 -17.99
CA LEU A 20 13.30 -2.29 -18.92
C LEU A 20 11.84 -2.71 -18.73
N ASP A 21 11.37 -2.75 -17.48
CA ASP A 21 9.98 -3.08 -17.13
C ASP A 21 8.96 -2.13 -17.78
N VAL A 22 9.33 -0.86 -17.99
CA VAL A 22 8.45 0.15 -18.57
C VAL A 22 8.71 0.38 -20.06
N GLU A 23 9.96 0.31 -20.53
CA GLU A 23 10.31 0.60 -21.93
C GLU A 23 10.01 -0.58 -22.87
N ILE A 24 10.25 -1.82 -22.45
CA ILE A 24 10.02 -2.98 -23.33
C ILE A 24 8.54 -3.10 -23.67
N PRO A 25 7.59 -3.11 -22.70
CA PRO A 25 6.17 -3.20 -23.02
C PRO A 25 5.68 -2.03 -23.87
N TYR A 26 6.24 -0.84 -23.66
CA TYR A 26 5.89 0.35 -24.43
C TYR A 26 6.23 0.22 -25.91
N LYS A 27 7.34 -0.45 -26.27
CA LYS A 27 7.68 -0.78 -27.68
C LYS A 27 6.60 -1.63 -28.36
N TYR A 28 5.81 -2.37 -27.60
CA TYR A 28 4.71 -3.20 -28.06
C TYR A 28 3.33 -2.58 -27.82
N GLY A 29 3.27 -1.27 -27.51
CA GLY A 29 2.01 -0.53 -27.33
C GLY A 29 1.35 -0.68 -25.95
N VAL A 30 2.06 -1.23 -24.96
CA VAL A 30 1.56 -1.32 -23.58
C VAL A 30 2.11 -0.18 -22.74
N SER A 31 1.25 0.80 -22.45
CA SER A 31 1.60 1.97 -21.64
C SER A 31 1.42 1.70 -20.14
N GLN A 32 2.42 2.03 -19.33
CA GLN A 32 2.46 1.86 -17.87
C GLN A 32 2.95 3.17 -17.23
N ALA A 33 2.23 3.69 -16.24
CA ALA A 33 2.66 4.87 -15.48
C ALA A 33 3.60 4.47 -14.35
N VAL A 34 3.30 3.35 -13.70
CA VAL A 34 4.05 2.82 -12.58
C VAL A 34 4.75 1.54 -12.99
N GLY A 35 4.01 0.49 -13.37
CA GLY A 35 4.59 -0.77 -13.85
C GLY A 35 5.33 -1.57 -12.77
N ASP A 36 4.99 -1.37 -11.49
CA ASP A 36 5.60 -2.09 -10.36
C ASP A 36 4.65 -3.08 -9.65
N THR A 37 3.36 -3.03 -10.00
CA THR A 37 2.29 -3.76 -9.28
C THR A 37 1.67 -4.85 -10.16
N ILE A 38 1.18 -4.46 -11.33
CA ILE A 38 0.53 -5.33 -12.32
C ILE A 38 1.09 -5.04 -13.72
N GLY A 39 0.45 -5.61 -14.75
CA GLY A 39 0.91 -5.49 -16.13
C GLY A 39 2.25 -6.19 -16.37
N PRO A 40 2.83 -6.07 -17.57
CA PRO A 40 4.09 -6.73 -17.88
C PRO A 40 5.22 -6.30 -16.93
N GLY A 41 5.31 -5.00 -16.59
CA GLY A 41 6.33 -4.49 -15.68
C GLY A 41 6.23 -5.11 -14.29
N GLY A 42 5.04 -5.13 -13.69
CA GLY A 42 4.81 -5.76 -12.38
C GLY A 42 5.13 -7.26 -12.39
N VAL A 43 4.75 -7.99 -13.45
CA VAL A 43 5.04 -9.42 -13.57
C VAL A 43 6.55 -9.69 -13.69
N PHE A 44 7.28 -8.98 -14.56
CA PHE A 44 8.72 -9.17 -14.68
C PHE A 44 9.47 -8.73 -13.41
N ARG A 45 8.98 -7.69 -12.72
CA ARG A 45 9.48 -7.26 -11.42
C ARG A 45 9.32 -8.36 -10.37
N PHE A 46 8.14 -8.98 -10.27
CA PHE A 46 7.91 -10.14 -9.42
C PHE A 46 8.89 -11.28 -9.71
N LEU A 47 8.98 -11.68 -10.98
CA LEU A 47 9.85 -12.80 -11.39
C LEU A 47 11.30 -12.58 -10.97
N ARG A 48 11.82 -11.36 -11.09
CA ARG A 48 13.17 -11.03 -10.59
C ARG A 48 13.27 -11.09 -9.06
N ALA A 49 12.22 -10.68 -8.34
CA ALA A 49 12.22 -10.67 -6.88
C ALA A 49 12.19 -12.09 -6.27
N THR A 50 11.58 -13.07 -6.94
CA THR A 50 11.37 -14.44 -6.41
C THR A 50 12.63 -15.10 -5.83
N SER A 51 13.78 -14.99 -6.51
CA SER A 51 15.05 -15.59 -6.06
C SER A 51 15.57 -14.92 -4.79
N ALA A 52 15.50 -13.59 -4.73
CA ALA A 52 15.94 -12.83 -3.56
C ALA A 52 15.04 -13.11 -2.35
N LEU A 53 13.73 -13.08 -2.55
CA LEU A 53 12.74 -13.39 -1.50
C LEU A 53 12.92 -14.81 -0.96
N LYS A 54 13.15 -15.78 -1.84
CA LYS A 54 13.43 -17.17 -1.42
C LYS A 54 14.67 -17.26 -0.54
N SER A 55 15.76 -16.58 -0.93
CA SER A 55 16.99 -16.55 -0.14
C SER A 55 16.75 -15.93 1.24
N ILE A 56 16.01 -14.81 1.31
CA ILE A 56 15.66 -14.16 2.58
C ILE A 56 14.87 -15.12 3.48
N LEU A 57 13.90 -15.85 2.93
CA LEU A 57 13.12 -16.82 3.70
C LEU A 57 13.97 -18.00 4.18
N GLN A 58 14.93 -18.45 3.37
CA GLN A 58 15.89 -19.49 3.79
C GLN A 58 16.76 -18.99 4.94
N ASP A 59 17.31 -17.79 4.85
CA ASP A 59 18.11 -17.17 5.92
C ASP A 59 17.29 -16.98 7.21
N MET A 60 16.01 -16.59 7.08
CA MET A 60 15.08 -16.49 8.20
C MET A 60 14.83 -17.85 8.86
N GLN A 61 14.76 -18.93 8.08
CA GLN A 61 14.58 -20.30 8.59
C GLN A 61 15.85 -20.90 9.19
N GLU A 62 17.03 -20.56 8.67
CA GLU A 62 18.31 -21.14 9.11
C GLU A 62 18.89 -20.41 10.33
N ILE A 63 18.87 -19.07 10.30
CA ILE A 63 19.60 -18.24 11.27
C ILE A 63 18.65 -17.33 12.07
N GLY A 64 17.48 -17.00 11.50
CA GLY A 64 16.42 -16.33 12.25
C GLY A 64 15.70 -17.26 13.24
N PHE A 65 15.64 -18.56 12.94
CA PHE A 65 15.02 -19.60 13.75
C PHE A 65 16.03 -20.30 14.68
N ASN A 66 16.91 -19.54 15.32
CA ASN A 66 17.84 -20.16 16.27
C ASN A 66 17.03 -20.75 17.43
N ALA A 67 17.20 -22.05 17.67
CA ALA A 67 16.38 -22.91 18.54
C ALA A 67 16.27 -22.45 20.02
N ASN A 68 17.02 -21.42 20.42
CA ASN A 68 16.99 -20.80 21.74
C ASN A 68 15.80 -19.83 21.93
N ASN A 69 15.06 -19.47 20.87
CA ASN A 69 13.97 -18.49 20.90
C ASN A 69 12.54 -19.10 20.95
N ASN A 70 12.36 -20.17 21.73
CA ASN A 70 11.05 -20.78 22.03
C ASN A 70 10.17 -21.14 20.82
N GLY A 71 10.76 -21.28 19.61
CA GLY A 71 10.04 -21.64 18.39
C GLY A 71 9.23 -20.51 17.72
N VAL A 72 9.43 -19.24 18.10
CA VAL A 72 8.76 -18.11 17.43
C VAL A 72 9.43 -17.85 16.08
N LYS A 73 8.66 -17.93 15.00
CA LYS A 73 9.14 -17.65 13.65
C LYS A 73 9.32 -16.13 13.46
N PRO A 74 10.42 -15.67 12.84
CA PRO A 74 10.56 -14.26 12.47
C PRO A 74 9.43 -13.81 11.53
N LEU A 75 8.97 -12.58 11.73
CA LEU A 75 7.97 -11.95 10.84
C LEU A 75 8.67 -11.11 9.77
N LEU A 76 8.38 -11.39 8.51
CA LEU A 76 8.78 -10.58 7.37
C LEU A 76 7.74 -9.46 7.13
N LEU A 77 8.18 -8.22 7.34
CA LEU A 77 7.44 -6.99 7.05
C LEU A 77 7.83 -6.51 5.65
N ASN A 78 7.07 -6.94 4.64
CA ASN A 78 7.38 -6.68 3.24
C ASN A 78 6.85 -5.31 2.78
N TYR A 79 7.74 -4.43 2.32
CA TYR A 79 7.44 -3.18 1.63
C TYR A 79 7.75 -3.24 0.13
N ALA A 80 8.36 -4.33 -0.36
CA ALA A 80 8.77 -4.45 -1.75
C ALA A 80 7.59 -4.80 -2.65
N ASN A 81 7.43 -4.02 -3.72
CA ASN A 81 6.48 -4.29 -4.80
C ASN A 81 7.02 -5.30 -5.81
N PRO A 82 6.14 -6.10 -6.46
CA PRO A 82 4.67 -6.06 -6.35
C PRO A 82 4.12 -6.75 -5.09
N MET A 83 3.48 -5.96 -4.22
CA MET A 83 3.12 -6.35 -2.85
C MET A 83 2.34 -7.67 -2.78
N ALA A 84 1.26 -7.79 -3.56
CA ALA A 84 0.39 -8.95 -3.51
C ALA A 84 1.12 -10.22 -3.98
N MET A 85 1.87 -10.15 -5.09
CA MET A 85 2.61 -11.30 -5.62
C MET A 85 3.77 -11.70 -4.70
N ASN A 86 4.55 -10.73 -4.19
CA ASN A 86 5.66 -10.99 -3.28
C ASN A 86 5.16 -11.62 -1.96
N THR A 87 4.15 -11.03 -1.35
CA THR A 87 3.57 -11.51 -0.08
C THR A 87 2.94 -12.89 -0.26
N TRP A 88 2.26 -13.12 -1.38
CA TRP A 88 1.68 -14.43 -1.70
C TRP A 88 2.76 -15.49 -1.89
N TYR A 89 3.79 -15.18 -2.69
CA TYR A 89 4.91 -16.09 -2.92
C TYR A 89 5.59 -16.50 -1.62
N CYS A 90 5.91 -15.54 -0.75
CA CYS A 90 6.55 -15.84 0.52
C CYS A 90 5.69 -16.75 1.41
N ASN A 91 4.40 -16.46 1.53
CA ASN A 91 3.47 -17.27 2.31
C ASN A 91 3.15 -18.64 1.68
N SER A 92 3.38 -18.82 0.37
CA SER A 92 3.26 -20.14 -0.28
C SER A 92 4.42 -21.08 0.08
N ILE A 93 5.58 -20.52 0.42
CA ILE A 93 6.78 -21.28 0.85
C ILE A 93 6.76 -21.48 2.36
N VAL A 94 6.54 -20.40 3.11
CA VAL A 94 6.48 -20.41 4.57
C VAL A 94 5.18 -19.74 5.00
N PRO A 95 4.10 -20.51 5.24
CA PRO A 95 2.82 -19.97 5.65
C PRO A 95 2.93 -19.10 6.90
N ASP A 96 2.23 -17.96 6.88
CA ASP A 96 2.15 -16.97 7.96
C ASP A 96 3.47 -16.29 8.35
N SER A 97 4.49 -16.39 7.49
CA SER A 97 5.79 -15.75 7.72
C SER A 97 5.82 -14.27 7.36
N THR A 98 4.88 -13.80 6.52
CA THR A 98 5.01 -12.51 5.83
C THR A 98 3.72 -11.74 5.85
N VAL A 99 3.79 -10.46 6.23
CA VAL A 99 2.73 -9.47 6.04
C VAL A 99 3.23 -8.37 5.11
N GLY A 100 2.44 -8.02 4.10
CA GLY A 100 2.77 -6.95 3.18
C GLY A 100 2.22 -5.60 3.65
N LEU A 101 3.04 -4.55 3.61
CA LEU A 101 2.75 -3.23 4.15
C LEU A 101 2.82 -2.17 3.03
N CYS A 102 1.69 -1.51 2.77
CA CYS A 102 1.61 -0.37 1.88
C CYS A 102 1.01 0.84 2.60
N HIS A 103 1.46 2.04 2.25
CA HIS A 103 0.95 3.29 2.83
C HIS A 103 -0.30 3.83 2.12
N GLY A 104 -0.75 3.20 1.04
CA GLY A 104 -1.86 3.69 0.21
C GLY A 104 -3.17 3.90 0.96
N VAL A 105 -3.47 3.02 1.93
CA VAL A 105 -4.65 3.17 2.79
C VAL A 105 -4.51 4.40 3.70
N GLN A 106 -3.36 4.59 4.35
CA GLN A 106 -3.12 5.76 5.22
C GLN A 106 -3.22 7.06 4.43
N GLY A 107 -2.55 7.11 3.27
CA GLY A 107 -2.54 8.26 2.37
C GLY A 107 -3.97 8.61 1.92
N THR A 108 -4.73 7.60 1.50
CA THR A 108 -6.10 7.81 1.01
C THR A 108 -7.06 8.17 2.14
N ALA A 109 -6.91 7.59 3.33
CA ALA A 109 -7.70 7.97 4.50
C ALA A 109 -7.49 9.45 4.86
N MET A 110 -6.25 9.95 4.79
CA MET A 110 -5.96 11.37 4.97
C MET A 110 -6.64 12.25 3.90
N ILE A 111 -6.65 11.81 2.64
CA ILE A 111 -7.34 12.52 1.55
C ILE A 111 -8.84 12.60 1.82
N LEU A 112 -9.49 11.46 2.11
CA LEU A 112 -10.93 11.40 2.40
C LEU A 112 -11.31 12.23 3.62
N ARG A 113 -10.50 12.20 4.68
CA ARG A 113 -10.68 13.05 5.86
C ARG A 113 -10.60 14.53 5.51
N ASN A 114 -9.61 14.92 4.70
CA ASN A 114 -9.45 16.31 4.26
C ASN A 114 -10.63 16.75 3.39
N TRP A 115 -11.17 15.86 2.55
CA TRP A 115 -12.40 16.14 1.79
C TRP A 115 -13.63 16.25 2.69
N ALA A 116 -13.72 15.44 3.75
CA ALA A 116 -14.78 15.56 4.75
C ALA A 116 -14.67 16.85 5.60
N GLY A 117 -13.45 17.38 5.77
CA GLY A 117 -13.19 18.59 6.54
C GLY A 117 -13.22 18.37 8.06
N VAL A 118 -12.83 17.19 8.53
CA VAL A 118 -12.88 16.79 9.95
C VAL A 118 -11.50 16.48 10.53
N LYS A 119 -11.38 16.47 11.86
CA LYS A 119 -10.11 16.18 12.56
C LYS A 119 -9.76 14.68 12.53
N PRO A 120 -8.49 14.27 12.75
CA PRO A 120 -8.10 12.86 12.80
C PRO A 120 -8.95 12.01 13.76
N GLU A 121 -9.19 12.50 14.97
CA GLU A 121 -9.97 11.83 16.04
C GLU A 121 -11.47 11.74 15.75
N GLU A 122 -11.93 12.47 14.73
CA GLU A 122 -13.31 12.54 14.26
C GLU A 122 -13.56 11.63 13.05
N PHE A 123 -12.57 10.89 12.58
CA PHE A 123 -12.63 10.13 11.34
C PHE A 123 -12.27 8.66 11.57
N SER A 124 -13.03 7.75 10.97
CA SER A 124 -12.76 6.32 10.99
C SER A 124 -13.16 5.69 9.66
N PHE A 125 -12.65 4.51 9.35
CA PHE A 125 -12.97 3.83 8.10
C PHE A 125 -12.82 2.32 8.21
N LEU A 126 -13.50 1.61 7.29
CA LEU A 126 -13.25 0.21 6.95
C LEU A 126 -12.73 0.17 5.51
N CYS A 127 -11.53 -0.37 5.30
CA CYS A 127 -10.93 -0.51 3.98
C CYS A 127 -10.51 -1.97 3.74
N ALA A 128 -10.86 -2.52 2.58
CA ALA A 128 -10.49 -3.88 2.20
C ALA A 128 -10.46 -4.09 0.67
N GLY A 129 -9.64 -5.03 0.20
CA GLY A 129 -9.54 -5.45 -1.20
C GLY A 129 -8.20 -6.13 -1.47
N ILE A 130 -7.45 -5.61 -2.43
CA ILE A 130 -6.06 -6.04 -2.72
C ILE A 130 -5.13 -4.82 -2.75
N ASN A 131 -3.82 -5.03 -2.61
CA ASN A 131 -2.86 -3.93 -2.67
C ASN A 131 -3.06 -3.03 -3.90
N HIS A 132 -3.08 -1.71 -3.70
CA HIS A 132 -3.33 -0.68 -4.72
C HIS A 132 -4.70 -0.75 -5.43
N MET A 133 -5.63 -1.59 -4.94
CA MET A 133 -7.02 -1.66 -5.38
C MET A 133 -7.89 -2.20 -4.24
N ALA A 134 -7.86 -1.50 -3.10
CA ALA A 134 -8.74 -1.72 -1.96
C ALA A 134 -9.78 -0.61 -1.90
N TRP A 135 -10.98 -0.90 -1.39
CA TRP A 135 -12.07 0.05 -1.30
C TRP A 135 -12.29 0.46 0.15
N PHE A 136 -12.52 1.76 0.36
CA PHE A 136 -13.10 2.28 1.57
C PHE A 136 -14.57 1.88 1.57
N LEU A 137 -14.90 0.77 2.22
CA LEU A 137 -16.25 0.21 2.27
C LEU A 137 -17.14 1.04 3.19
N GLU A 138 -16.55 1.56 4.26
CA GLU A 138 -17.23 2.43 5.20
C GLU A 138 -16.30 3.58 5.55
N VAL A 139 -16.84 4.79 5.59
CA VAL A 139 -16.12 5.98 6.02
C VAL A 139 -17.04 6.71 6.97
N TRP A 140 -16.56 6.96 8.18
CA TRP A 140 -17.36 7.58 9.22
C TRP A 140 -16.73 8.86 9.73
N TYR A 141 -17.60 9.74 10.19
CA TYR A 141 -17.21 10.89 10.99
C TYR A 141 -18.10 11.09 12.21
N LYS A 142 -17.59 11.79 13.23
CA LYS A 142 -18.34 12.23 14.41
C LYS A 142 -17.83 13.58 14.92
N ASN A 143 -18.59 14.25 15.77
CA ASN A 143 -18.08 15.40 16.52
C ASN A 143 -17.36 14.89 17.77
N ALA A 144 -16.05 15.10 17.89
CA ALA A 144 -15.29 14.63 19.05
C ALA A 144 -15.51 15.49 20.31
N GLU A 145 -16.03 16.71 20.15
CA GLU A 145 -16.30 17.65 21.25
C GLU A 145 -17.66 17.39 21.92
N ASP A 146 -18.53 16.62 21.27
CA ASP A 146 -19.83 16.20 21.80
C ASP A 146 -19.78 14.71 22.20
N PRO A 147 -19.76 14.39 23.51
CA PRO A 147 -19.75 13.00 23.99
C PRO A 147 -20.96 12.16 23.55
N SER A 148 -22.06 12.81 23.15
CA SER A 148 -23.27 12.13 22.65
C SER A 148 -23.23 11.88 21.14
N SER A 149 -22.23 12.42 20.43
CA SER A 149 -22.11 12.24 18.98
C SER A 149 -21.83 10.79 18.62
N ILE A 150 -22.69 10.24 17.78
CA ILE A 150 -22.49 8.94 17.14
C ILE A 150 -21.71 9.09 15.83
N TRP A 151 -21.10 7.99 15.37
CA TRP A 151 -20.51 7.88 14.04
C TRP A 151 -21.59 7.94 12.95
N LYS A 152 -21.34 8.71 11.90
CA LYS A 152 -22.22 8.88 10.73
C LYS A 152 -21.43 8.62 9.46
N ASP A 153 -22.09 8.15 8.41
CA ASP A 153 -21.49 7.99 7.08
C ASP A 153 -20.97 9.34 6.56
N ALA A 154 -19.68 9.38 6.21
CA ALA A 154 -18.99 10.56 5.71
C ALA A 154 -19.12 10.73 4.20
N TYR A 155 -19.53 9.73 3.43
CA TYR A 155 -19.64 9.85 1.98
C TYR A 155 -20.57 10.97 1.51
N PRO A 156 -21.77 11.18 2.11
CA PRO A 156 -22.62 12.32 1.77
C PRO A 156 -21.93 13.67 2.00
N LEU A 157 -21.16 13.80 3.10
CA LEU A 157 -20.42 15.02 3.43
C LEU A 157 -19.26 15.25 2.45
N ILE A 158 -18.47 14.21 2.16
CA ILE A 158 -17.39 14.23 1.18
C ILE A 158 -17.93 14.65 -0.20
N LYS A 159 -19.05 14.06 -0.64
CA LYS A 159 -19.69 14.40 -1.91
C LYS A 159 -20.16 15.85 -1.94
N LYS A 160 -20.77 16.35 -0.86
CA LYS A 160 -21.16 17.76 -0.74
C LYS A 160 -19.94 18.68 -0.91
N ASN A 161 -18.87 18.42 -0.16
CA ASN A 161 -17.67 19.26 -0.16
C ASN A 161 -16.95 19.23 -1.52
N LEU A 162 -16.89 18.07 -2.18
CA LEU A 162 -16.36 17.94 -3.55
C LEU A 162 -17.20 18.72 -4.58
N ASN A 163 -18.53 18.76 -4.42
CA ASN A 163 -19.40 19.56 -5.30
C ASN A 163 -19.23 21.07 -5.08
N GLU A 164 -19.07 21.50 -3.83
CA GLU A 164 -18.85 22.90 -3.46
C GLU A 164 -17.44 23.39 -3.81
N ASN A 165 -16.45 22.50 -3.74
CA ASN A 165 -15.06 22.78 -4.09
C ASN A 165 -14.42 21.63 -4.91
N PRO A 166 -14.65 21.59 -6.25
CA PRO A 166 -14.12 20.55 -7.12
C PRO A 166 -12.59 20.43 -7.10
N LYS A 167 -11.86 21.48 -6.70
CA LYS A 167 -10.38 21.46 -6.62
C LYS A 167 -9.87 20.44 -5.61
N LEU A 168 -10.68 20.05 -4.62
CA LEU A 168 -10.33 18.99 -3.66
C LEU A 168 -10.01 17.67 -4.35
N GLY A 169 -10.74 17.35 -5.43
CA GLY A 169 -10.62 16.09 -6.19
C GLY A 169 -9.73 16.18 -7.43
N GLU A 170 -9.05 17.31 -7.67
CA GLU A 170 -8.40 17.61 -8.96
C GLU A 170 -7.31 16.61 -9.35
N ASN A 171 -6.61 16.02 -8.37
CA ASN A 171 -5.56 15.03 -8.60
C ASN A 171 -6.07 13.57 -8.58
N ASP A 172 -7.37 13.38 -8.29
CA ASP A 172 -8.00 12.08 -8.09
C ASP A 172 -9.08 11.76 -9.13
N LYS A 173 -8.98 12.37 -10.32
CA LYS A 173 -9.99 12.26 -11.37
C LYS A 173 -10.26 10.81 -11.80
N VAL A 174 -9.23 9.97 -11.91
CA VAL A 174 -9.40 8.54 -12.24
C VAL A 174 -10.19 7.83 -11.16
N ARG A 175 -9.80 8.01 -9.89
CA ARG A 175 -10.47 7.39 -8.76
C ARG A 175 -11.91 7.87 -8.58
N LEU A 176 -12.16 9.18 -8.75
CA LEU A 176 -13.50 9.76 -8.65
C LEU A 176 -14.42 9.29 -9.78
N ASP A 177 -13.87 9.00 -10.96
CA ASP A 177 -14.63 8.42 -12.07
C ASP A 177 -14.93 6.94 -11.81
N LEU A 178 -13.93 6.16 -11.38
CA LEU A 178 -14.13 4.77 -10.98
C LEU A 178 -15.05 4.60 -9.78
N MET A 179 -15.03 5.52 -8.81
CA MET A 179 -15.95 5.51 -7.67
C MET A 179 -17.41 5.49 -8.13
N LYS A 180 -17.75 6.18 -9.22
CA LYS A 180 -19.11 6.15 -9.80
C LYS A 180 -19.45 4.76 -10.35
N ALA A 181 -18.49 4.11 -11.00
CA ALA A 181 -18.65 2.76 -11.55
C ALA A 181 -18.68 1.69 -10.45
N ALA A 182 -17.92 1.89 -9.36
CA ALA A 182 -17.81 1.01 -8.21
C ALA A 182 -18.88 1.29 -7.14
N GLY A 183 -20.11 1.65 -7.55
CA GLY A 183 -21.24 1.79 -6.61
C GLY A 183 -21.13 2.92 -5.57
N GLY A 184 -20.19 3.85 -5.73
CA GLY A 184 -19.95 4.94 -4.79
C GLY A 184 -18.79 4.68 -3.81
N TYR A 185 -18.09 3.55 -3.91
CA TYR A 185 -16.95 3.25 -3.04
C TYR A 185 -15.64 3.82 -3.60
N PHE A 186 -14.91 4.56 -2.78
CA PHE A 186 -13.62 5.14 -3.16
C PHE A 186 -12.48 4.15 -2.94
N MET A 187 -11.48 4.12 -3.82
CA MET A 187 -10.40 3.12 -3.77
C MET A 187 -9.02 3.69 -3.46
N THR A 188 -8.14 2.82 -2.96
CA THR A 188 -6.68 2.94 -3.05
C THR A 188 -6.22 2.53 -4.45
N GLU A 189 -5.03 2.89 -4.94
CA GLU A 189 -4.08 3.94 -4.55
C GLU A 189 -4.25 5.16 -5.47
N GLU A 190 -3.31 6.10 -5.55
CA GLU A 190 -3.38 7.29 -6.41
C GLU A 190 -3.69 6.98 -7.89
N THR A 191 -4.20 7.99 -8.58
CA THR A 191 -4.59 7.97 -10.00
C THR A 191 -3.60 7.23 -10.93
N ARG A 192 -2.29 7.30 -10.68
CA ARG A 192 -1.26 6.61 -11.48
C ARG A 192 -1.41 5.09 -11.43
N HIS A 193 -1.47 4.54 -10.22
CA HIS A 193 -1.63 3.10 -9.97
C HIS A 193 -2.99 2.63 -10.49
N THR A 194 -4.07 3.34 -10.11
CA THR A 194 -5.43 2.95 -10.49
C THR A 194 -5.62 2.92 -12.01
N SER A 195 -4.94 3.80 -12.75
CA SER A 195 -5.02 3.84 -14.21
C SER A 195 -4.53 2.54 -14.88
N GLU A 196 -3.71 1.74 -14.21
CA GLU A 196 -3.18 0.46 -14.73
C GLU A 196 -4.14 -0.72 -14.49
N TYR A 197 -5.03 -0.61 -13.50
CA TYR A 197 -5.93 -1.70 -13.10
C TYR A 197 -7.10 -1.92 -14.04
N VAL A 198 -7.45 -0.90 -14.83
CA VAL A 198 -8.60 -0.95 -15.74
C VAL A 198 -8.20 -0.57 -17.17
N PRO A 199 -8.85 -1.15 -18.18
CA PRO A 199 -8.41 -1.01 -19.57
C PRO A 199 -8.74 0.35 -20.21
N TYR A 200 -9.33 1.31 -19.48
CA TYR A 200 -9.98 2.50 -20.06
C TYR A 200 -9.06 3.72 -20.16
N TYR A 201 -8.32 4.04 -19.10
CA TYR A 201 -7.68 5.36 -18.97
C TYR A 201 -6.40 5.54 -19.81
N ARG A 202 -5.70 4.43 -20.10
CA ARG A 202 -4.35 4.48 -20.71
C ARG A 202 -4.32 4.19 -22.20
N LYS A 203 -5.46 3.83 -22.80
CA LYS A 203 -5.53 3.40 -24.20
C LYS A 203 -5.82 4.54 -25.18
N LEU A 204 -6.44 5.63 -24.72
CA LEU A 204 -6.90 6.72 -25.58
C LEU A 204 -6.21 8.04 -25.17
N PRO A 205 -5.59 8.78 -26.12
CA PRO A 205 -4.94 10.06 -25.82
C PRO A 205 -5.86 11.06 -25.11
N ASP A 206 -7.10 11.21 -25.55
CA ASP A 206 -8.08 12.13 -24.96
C ASP A 206 -8.39 11.80 -23.49
N PHE A 207 -8.30 10.52 -23.12
CA PHE A 207 -8.49 10.10 -21.73
C PHE A 207 -7.28 10.49 -20.88
N LEU A 208 -6.06 10.35 -21.40
CA LEU A 208 -4.86 10.80 -20.71
C LEU A 208 -4.92 12.31 -20.43
N GLU A 209 -5.35 13.12 -21.41
CA GLU A 209 -5.51 14.56 -21.21
C GLU A 209 -6.61 14.89 -20.19
N LYS A 210 -7.77 14.22 -20.28
CA LYS A 210 -8.90 14.44 -19.38
C LYS A 210 -8.58 14.09 -17.92
N PHE A 211 -7.78 13.04 -17.70
CA PHE A 211 -7.59 12.42 -16.39
C PHE A 211 -6.24 12.71 -15.71
N GLN A 212 -5.33 13.47 -16.35
CA GLN A 212 -4.00 13.78 -15.78
C GLN A 212 -4.02 14.58 -14.46
N GLY A 213 -5.11 15.32 -14.18
CA GLY A 213 -5.21 16.21 -13.01
C GLY A 213 -4.41 17.52 -13.17
N SER A 214 -4.20 18.25 -12.06
CA SER A 214 -3.42 19.51 -12.07
C SER A 214 -1.93 19.29 -11.86
N SER A 215 -1.55 18.14 -11.33
CA SER A 215 -0.16 17.71 -11.22
C SER A 215 0.25 17.07 -12.55
N THR A 216 1.04 17.79 -13.34
CA THR A 216 1.49 17.32 -14.65
C THR A 216 2.20 15.97 -14.56
N GLY A 217 1.84 15.06 -15.48
CA GLY A 217 2.55 13.80 -15.69
C GLY A 217 2.23 12.65 -14.74
N MET A 218 1.14 12.71 -13.96
CA MET A 218 0.77 11.61 -13.05
C MET A 218 0.54 10.28 -13.80
N ILE A 219 -0.20 10.30 -14.91
CA ILE A 219 -0.56 9.08 -15.66
C ILE A 219 0.25 8.89 -16.95
N GLU A 220 1.29 9.71 -17.16
CA GLU A 220 2.16 9.58 -18.33
C GLU A 220 2.90 8.23 -18.35
N GLN A 221 3.37 7.84 -19.52
CA GLN A 221 4.24 6.66 -19.66
C GLN A 221 5.48 6.82 -18.77
N ALA A 222 5.78 5.79 -17.98
CA ALA A 222 6.93 5.71 -17.09
C ALA A 222 7.04 6.86 -16.06
N ALA A 223 5.91 7.47 -15.68
CA ALA A 223 5.86 8.58 -14.74
C ALA A 223 6.59 8.30 -13.41
N ASP A 224 6.39 7.11 -12.84
CA ASP A 224 7.03 6.71 -11.58
C ASP A 224 8.54 6.52 -11.77
N TYR A 225 8.97 5.76 -12.78
CA TYR A 225 10.38 5.57 -13.12
C TYR A 225 11.11 6.92 -13.28
N LEU A 226 10.55 7.86 -14.06
CA LEU A 226 11.12 9.18 -14.26
C LEU A 226 11.20 9.99 -12.96
N THR A 227 10.21 9.83 -12.08
CA THR A 227 10.21 10.46 -10.75
C THR A 227 11.35 9.89 -9.89
N GLN A 228 11.50 8.56 -9.84
CA GLN A 228 12.58 7.91 -9.09
C GLN A 228 13.97 8.30 -9.61
N VAL A 229 14.18 8.36 -10.93
CA VAL A 229 15.44 8.82 -11.53
C VAL A 229 15.76 10.26 -11.11
N LYS A 230 14.78 11.17 -11.15
CA LYS A 230 14.95 12.55 -10.68
C LYS A 230 15.28 12.63 -9.19
N MET A 231 14.71 11.73 -8.39
CA MET A 231 14.92 11.67 -6.95
C MET A 231 16.23 11.02 -6.55
N GLN A 232 16.75 10.07 -7.32
CA GLN A 232 17.96 9.29 -6.99
C GLN A 232 19.14 10.21 -6.66
N GLY A 233 19.46 11.17 -7.54
CA GLY A 233 20.58 12.08 -7.28
C GLY A 233 20.38 12.94 -6.02
N ARG A 234 19.13 13.31 -5.70
CA ARG A 234 18.82 14.03 -4.44
C ARG A 234 19.01 13.11 -3.23
N PHE A 235 18.55 11.87 -3.34
CA PHE A 235 18.67 10.84 -2.30
C PHE A 235 20.12 10.50 -1.99
N GLU A 236 20.93 10.22 -3.01
CA GLU A 236 22.38 9.96 -2.86
C GLU A 236 23.08 11.14 -2.19
N ARG A 237 22.83 12.38 -2.63
CA ARG A 237 23.37 13.58 -1.97
C ARG A 237 22.92 13.69 -0.51
N SER A 238 21.68 13.31 -0.20
CA SER A 238 21.16 13.30 1.18
C SER A 238 21.90 12.27 2.04
N ILE A 239 22.08 11.04 1.55
CA ILE A 239 22.85 9.99 2.24
C ILE A 239 24.29 10.44 2.45
N GLN A 240 24.95 10.96 1.41
CA GLN A 240 26.33 11.43 1.53
C GLN A 240 26.48 12.56 2.54
N ARG A 241 25.49 13.46 2.66
CA ARG A 241 25.46 14.47 3.72
C ARG A 241 25.22 13.85 5.10
N ALA A 242 24.35 12.85 5.20
CA ALA A 242 24.07 12.15 6.46
C ALA A 242 25.29 11.38 6.97
N LEU A 243 26.00 10.67 6.09
CA LEU A 243 27.22 9.92 6.43
C LEU A 243 28.36 10.82 6.92
N LYS A 244 28.40 12.08 6.50
CA LYS A 244 29.36 13.09 6.99
C LYS A 244 29.05 13.62 8.38
N LYS A 245 27.84 13.40 8.91
CA LYS A 245 27.45 13.87 10.25
C LYS A 245 27.90 12.84 11.29
N GLN A 246 28.61 13.28 12.32
CA GLN A 246 28.93 12.44 13.48
C GLN A 246 27.71 12.11 14.35
N LYS A 247 26.66 12.93 14.29
CA LYS A 247 25.40 12.72 15.02
C LYS A 247 24.21 12.95 14.10
N LEU A 248 23.32 11.96 14.04
CA LEU A 248 22.02 12.12 13.39
C LEU A 248 21.03 12.70 14.42
N PRO A 249 20.31 13.79 14.09
CA PRO A 249 19.31 14.33 15.00
C PRO A 249 18.17 13.32 15.16
N TYR A 250 17.76 13.07 16.40
CA TYR A 250 16.57 12.29 16.68
C TYR A 250 15.34 13.01 16.11
N LYS A 251 14.55 12.32 15.29
CA LYS A 251 13.29 12.88 14.77
C LYS A 251 12.28 12.93 15.92
N LYS A 252 11.68 14.10 16.15
CA LYS A 252 10.66 14.30 17.19
C LYS A 252 9.29 13.71 16.82
N VAL A 253 9.08 13.38 15.55
CA VAL A 253 7.80 12.95 15.00
C VAL A 253 8.02 11.65 14.24
N ALA A 254 7.16 10.66 14.49
CA ALA A 254 7.15 9.39 13.78
C ALA A 254 6.74 9.61 12.31
N THR A 255 7.21 8.74 11.40
CA THR A 255 6.92 8.86 9.97
C THR A 255 5.50 8.43 9.59
N GLY A 256 4.78 7.75 10.47
CA GLY A 256 3.48 7.14 10.19
C GLY A 256 3.56 5.74 9.58
N GLU A 257 4.73 5.30 9.14
CA GLU A 257 4.95 3.96 8.59
C GLU A 257 4.58 2.84 9.57
N TYR A 258 3.94 1.78 9.10
CA TYR A 258 3.36 0.74 9.96
C TYR A 258 4.38 -0.09 10.75
N ALA A 259 5.53 -0.45 10.17
CA ALA A 259 6.44 -1.42 10.77
C ALA A 259 6.88 -1.09 12.22
N PRO A 260 7.33 0.13 12.56
CA PRO A 260 7.67 0.46 13.94
C PRO A 260 6.50 0.32 14.93
N PHE A 261 5.27 0.64 14.51
CA PHE A 261 4.08 0.51 15.37
C PHE A 261 3.65 -0.94 15.55
N ILE A 262 3.76 -1.77 14.50
CA ILE A 262 3.55 -3.21 14.57
C ILE A 262 4.55 -3.82 15.55
N ILE A 263 5.84 -3.51 15.41
CA ILE A 263 6.89 -4.00 16.31
C ILE A 263 6.63 -3.54 17.75
N ASN A 264 6.23 -2.28 17.96
CA ASN A 264 5.86 -1.79 19.29
C ASN A 264 4.72 -2.62 19.88
N ALA A 265 3.62 -2.80 19.14
CA ALA A 265 2.46 -3.56 19.61
C ALA A 265 2.80 -5.01 19.96
N MET A 266 3.64 -5.66 19.15
CA MET A 266 4.10 -7.03 19.37
C MET A 266 5.00 -7.17 20.61
N GLU A 267 5.75 -6.13 20.98
CA GLU A 267 6.67 -6.17 22.14
C GLU A 267 6.03 -5.62 23.43
N THR A 268 5.09 -4.69 23.34
CA THR A 268 4.52 -3.97 24.51
C THR A 268 3.09 -4.37 24.84
N ASN A 269 2.40 -5.08 23.94
CA ASN A 269 0.97 -5.35 24.02
C ASN A 269 0.09 -4.08 24.00
N GLU A 270 0.59 -2.97 23.47
CA GLU A 270 -0.23 -1.79 23.12
C GLU A 270 -0.78 -2.00 21.70
N PRO A 271 -2.06 -2.38 21.53
CA PRO A 271 -2.52 -2.86 20.23
C PRO A 271 -2.49 -1.78 19.16
N PHE A 272 -2.14 -2.17 17.94
CA PHE A 272 -2.05 -1.26 16.80
C PHE A 272 -2.88 -1.78 15.62
N GLY A 273 -3.83 -0.96 15.15
CA GLY A 273 -4.65 -1.24 13.97
C GLY A 273 -4.00 -0.71 12.68
N PHE A 274 -3.94 -1.53 11.65
CA PHE A 274 -3.41 -1.17 10.33
C PHE A 274 -4.12 -1.93 9.21
N ASN A 275 -3.86 -1.56 7.96
CA ASN A 275 -4.23 -2.38 6.81
C ASN A 275 -2.99 -3.13 6.32
N GLY A 276 -3.12 -4.43 6.12
CA GLY A 276 -2.00 -5.29 5.71
C GLY A 276 -2.42 -6.34 4.71
N ASN A 277 -1.44 -6.79 3.93
CA ASN A 277 -1.60 -7.82 2.92
C ASN A 277 -1.31 -9.19 3.51
N VAL A 278 -2.29 -10.09 3.46
CA VAL A 278 -2.24 -11.46 4.03
C VAL A 278 -2.96 -12.44 3.11
N ILE A 279 -2.86 -13.74 3.39
CA ILE A 279 -3.55 -14.78 2.61
C ILE A 279 -5.02 -14.89 3.02
N ASN A 280 -5.91 -14.91 2.03
CA ASN A 280 -7.35 -15.14 2.20
C ASN A 280 -7.63 -16.62 2.52
N LYS A 281 -7.43 -17.02 3.77
CA LYS A 281 -7.56 -18.41 4.25
C LYS A 281 -9.01 -18.92 4.19
N GLU A 282 -9.22 -20.19 4.49
CA GLU A 282 -10.52 -20.89 4.44
C GLU A 282 -11.67 -20.18 5.20
N GLY A 283 -11.38 -19.52 6.33
CA GLY A 283 -12.35 -18.69 7.07
C GLY A 283 -12.81 -17.41 6.34
N SER A 284 -12.18 -17.11 5.20
CA SER A 284 -12.42 -16.02 4.25
C SER A 284 -12.43 -14.63 4.88
N LEU A 285 -11.30 -13.93 4.76
CA LEU A 285 -11.19 -12.52 5.15
C LEU A 285 -12.07 -11.67 4.24
N ILE A 286 -11.96 -11.90 2.94
CA ILE A 286 -12.86 -11.36 1.92
C ILE A 286 -13.61 -12.54 1.28
N THR A 287 -14.90 -12.62 1.56
CA THR A 287 -15.75 -13.80 1.31
C THR A 287 -16.10 -14.02 -0.16
N ASN A 288 -16.09 -12.96 -0.96
CA ASN A 288 -16.37 -13.01 -2.40
C ASN A 288 -15.10 -12.89 -3.27
N LEU A 289 -13.92 -13.12 -2.70
CA LEU A 289 -12.68 -13.31 -3.44
C LEU A 289 -12.19 -14.77 -3.33
N PRO A 290 -11.36 -15.25 -4.28
CA PRO A 290 -10.81 -16.59 -4.22
C PRO A 290 -10.09 -16.89 -2.90
N LYS A 291 -10.21 -18.12 -2.44
CA LYS A 291 -9.42 -18.60 -1.31
C LYS A 291 -7.95 -18.75 -1.73
N GLY A 292 -7.06 -18.53 -0.79
CA GLY A 292 -5.61 -18.64 -0.99
C GLY A 292 -4.96 -17.46 -1.71
N CYS A 293 -5.73 -16.49 -2.24
CA CYS A 293 -5.16 -15.28 -2.82
C CYS A 293 -4.66 -14.31 -1.73
N CYS A 294 -3.78 -13.38 -2.10
CA CYS A 294 -3.40 -12.30 -1.20
C CYS A 294 -4.45 -11.18 -1.24
N VAL A 295 -4.86 -10.71 -0.05
CA VAL A 295 -5.84 -9.63 0.15
C VAL A 295 -5.29 -8.59 1.12
N GLU A 296 -5.74 -7.36 0.98
CA GLU A 296 -5.46 -6.26 1.91
C GLU A 296 -6.70 -6.02 2.78
N VAL A 297 -6.55 -6.17 4.10
CA VAL A 297 -7.65 -6.07 5.08
C VAL A 297 -7.19 -5.36 6.35
N PRO A 298 -8.10 -4.92 7.23
CA PRO A 298 -7.74 -4.43 8.55
C PRO A 298 -7.13 -5.55 9.41
N ILE A 299 -6.09 -5.23 10.16
CA ILE A 299 -5.35 -6.14 11.03
C ILE A 299 -5.07 -5.40 12.35
N PHE A 300 -5.23 -6.11 13.47
CA PHE A 300 -4.71 -5.66 14.76
C PHE A 300 -3.43 -6.43 15.09
N ALA A 301 -2.38 -5.72 15.48
CA ALA A 301 -1.17 -6.30 16.06
C ALA A 301 -1.20 -6.17 17.59
N ASP A 302 -0.76 -7.20 18.29
CA ASP A 302 -0.51 -7.22 19.73
C ASP A 302 0.57 -8.26 20.07
N ASN A 303 0.83 -8.54 21.35
CA ASN A 303 1.87 -9.50 21.73
C ASN A 303 1.56 -10.97 21.38
N HIS A 304 0.33 -11.28 20.96
CA HIS A 304 -0.09 -12.60 20.48
C HIS A 304 0.04 -12.74 18.96
N GLY A 305 0.33 -11.66 18.23
CA GLY A 305 0.58 -11.70 16.80
C GLY A 305 -0.28 -10.72 16.01
N LEU A 306 -0.59 -11.15 14.78
CA LEU A 306 -1.43 -10.40 13.85
C LEU A 306 -2.82 -11.03 13.79
N HIS A 307 -3.86 -10.18 13.88
CA HIS A 307 -5.26 -10.57 13.90
C HIS A 307 -6.03 -9.92 12.73
N PRO A 308 -5.96 -10.49 11.51
CA PRO A 308 -6.72 -10.00 10.37
C PRO A 308 -8.23 -10.11 10.58
N GLN A 309 -8.95 -9.06 10.21
CA GLN A 309 -10.41 -9.01 10.28
C GLN A 309 -11.02 -9.64 9.01
N GLY A 310 -12.08 -10.43 9.18
CA GLY A 310 -12.71 -11.18 8.10
C GLY A 310 -14.22 -11.08 8.05
N GLY A 311 -14.84 -11.85 7.16
CA GLY A 311 -16.28 -11.75 6.88
C GLY A 311 -16.66 -10.55 6.01
N ILE A 312 -15.68 -9.94 5.35
CA ILE A 312 -15.87 -8.77 4.50
C ILE A 312 -16.41 -9.20 3.14
N VAL A 313 -17.31 -8.41 2.57
CA VAL A 313 -17.84 -8.59 1.21
C VAL A 313 -17.49 -7.32 0.43
N LEU A 314 -16.79 -7.47 -0.70
CA LEU A 314 -16.54 -6.36 -1.62
C LEU A 314 -17.79 -6.04 -2.46
N PRO A 315 -17.97 -4.77 -2.88
CA PRO A 315 -19.13 -4.33 -3.65
C PRO A 315 -19.24 -4.93 -5.06
#